data_AF-A0A933FMJ7-F1
#
_entry.id   AF-A0A933FMJ7-F1
#
_cell.length_a   1.000
_cell.length_b   1.000
_cell.length_c   1.000
_cell.angle_alpha   90.00
_cell.angle_beta   90.00
_cell.angle_gamma   90.00
#
_symmetry.space_group_name_H-M   'P 1'
#
loop_
_entity.id
_entity.type
_entity.pdbx_description
1 polymer ?
#
loop_
_entity_poly.entity_id
_entity_poly.type
_entity_poly.pdbx_seq_one_letter_code
_entity_poly.pdbx_strand_id
1 'polypeptide(L)'
;MSFIGSGLTDAVTAIFDEIYATDLVFVKDCWRLCGDAHCCSFSRYKARFKLIAKSQFQELPLLPGEYEYLNSRGWLAQFGDFDRKLTEYPLEHGMMRIDSIISRRPNCACDHDTRPTVCRLYPLLPVLDLDGRLTGIDSIGIYEEIEKLENLEPACKIASVPFLELQKFLVISSAIGRDPTMLFYISAYRTAKEHVRSRLEAAKSIRSGDSFSIFEWALLRDRLIDHSDLASRLSSLAETFQARYGDRFTLGA
;
A
#
# COMPACT_ATOMS: atom_id res chain seq x y z
N MET A 1 -0.05 -32.70 -5.40
CA MET A 1 -0.58 -31.65 -4.51
C MET A 1 -1.13 -30.55 -5.39
N SER A 2 -2.45 -30.53 -5.57
CA SER A 2 -3.11 -29.50 -6.36
C SER A 2 -3.01 -28.18 -5.60
N PHE A 3 -2.38 -27.17 -6.20
CA PHE A 3 -2.54 -25.79 -5.77
C PHE A 3 -4.03 -25.47 -5.92
N ILE A 4 -4.73 -25.32 -4.80
CA ILE A 4 -6.04 -24.66 -4.79
C ILE A 4 -5.71 -23.26 -5.26
N GLY A 5 -6.00 -22.97 -6.53
CA GLY A 5 -5.79 -21.64 -7.09
C GLY A 5 -6.54 -20.66 -6.20
N SER A 6 -5.81 -19.74 -5.58
CA SER A 6 -6.39 -18.52 -5.04
C SER A 6 -6.84 -17.66 -6.22
N GLY A 7 -7.89 -18.15 -6.87
CA GLY A 7 -8.41 -17.61 -8.10
C GLY A 7 -9.10 -16.30 -7.84
N LEU A 8 -8.81 -15.33 -8.67
CA LEU A 8 -9.70 -14.22 -8.97
C LEU A 8 -11.13 -14.77 -9.13
N THR A 9 -12.01 -14.50 -8.17
CA THR A 9 -13.41 -14.93 -8.23
C THR A 9 -14.22 -13.94 -9.08
N ASP A 10 -15.41 -14.32 -9.53
CA ASP A 10 -16.30 -13.39 -10.24
C ASP A 10 -16.65 -12.16 -9.38
N ALA A 11 -16.83 -12.36 -8.08
CA ALA A 11 -17.09 -11.27 -7.13
C ALA A 11 -15.90 -10.32 -7.01
N VAL A 12 -14.68 -10.85 -6.90
CA VAL A 12 -13.45 -10.04 -6.84
C VAL A 12 -13.20 -9.33 -8.18
N THR A 13 -13.48 -10.00 -9.31
CA THR A 13 -13.40 -9.41 -10.66
C THR A 13 -14.32 -8.20 -10.77
N ALA A 14 -15.58 -8.32 -10.34
CA ALA A 14 -16.54 -7.21 -10.38
C ALA A 14 -16.11 -6.02 -9.50
N ILE A 15 -15.44 -6.28 -8.37
CA ILE A 15 -14.86 -5.23 -7.53
C ILE A 15 -13.75 -4.48 -8.28
N PHE A 16 -12.82 -5.21 -8.92
CA PHE A 16 -11.77 -4.57 -9.70
C PHE A 16 -12.30 -3.86 -10.95
N ASP A 17 -13.32 -4.40 -11.61
CA ASP A 17 -13.99 -3.71 -12.74
C ASP A 17 -14.51 -2.33 -12.31
N GLU A 18 -15.13 -2.23 -11.13
CA GLU A 18 -15.61 -0.96 -10.57
C GLU A 18 -14.46 0.00 -10.22
N ILE A 19 -13.39 -0.52 -9.61
CA ILE A 19 -12.20 0.27 -9.26
C ILE A 19 -11.53 0.82 -10.53
N TYR A 20 -11.32 -0.02 -11.55
CA TYR A 20 -10.61 0.35 -12.78
C TYR A 20 -11.47 1.17 -13.74
N ALA A 21 -12.80 1.12 -13.63
CA ALA A 21 -13.69 2.07 -14.30
C ALA A 21 -13.63 3.48 -13.68
N THR A 22 -13.03 3.63 -12.49
CA THR A 22 -12.97 4.88 -11.75
C THR A 22 -11.60 5.54 -11.85
N ASP A 23 -11.49 6.60 -12.66
CA ASP A 23 -10.25 7.38 -12.74
C ASP A 23 -10.14 8.40 -11.60
N LEU A 24 -9.71 7.92 -10.44
CA LEU A 24 -9.30 8.75 -9.33
C LEU A 24 -7.81 9.11 -9.46
N VAL A 25 -7.50 10.13 -10.26
CA VAL A 25 -6.33 11.02 -10.15
C VAL A 25 -6.80 12.31 -10.81
N PHE A 26 -7.11 13.29 -9.97
CA PHE A 26 -7.80 14.50 -10.43
C PHE A 26 -6.86 15.64 -10.83
N VAL A 27 -5.55 15.45 -10.61
CA VAL A 27 -4.54 16.39 -11.11
C VAL A 27 -3.69 15.67 -12.13
N LYS A 28 -3.78 16.12 -13.38
CA LYS A 28 -2.84 15.73 -14.42
C LYS A 28 -1.42 15.99 -13.92
N ASP A 29 -0.55 15.01 -14.09
CA ASP A 29 0.84 15.06 -13.60
C ASP A 29 0.94 15.27 -12.08
N CYS A 30 0.03 14.69 -11.29
CA CYS A 30 0.06 14.76 -9.81
C CYS A 30 1.41 14.41 -9.20
N TRP A 31 2.18 13.53 -9.84
CA TRP A 31 3.55 13.17 -9.48
C TRP A 31 4.48 14.40 -9.36
N ARG A 32 4.30 15.44 -10.19
CA ARG A 32 5.05 16.70 -10.10
C ARG A 32 4.69 17.49 -8.84
N LEU A 33 3.40 17.52 -8.51
CA LEU A 33 2.90 18.13 -7.26
C LEU A 33 3.34 17.35 -6.02
N CYS A 34 3.81 16.12 -6.21
CA CYS A 34 4.40 15.30 -5.17
C CYS A 34 5.93 15.27 -5.21
N GLY A 35 6.52 16.32 -5.79
CA GLY A 35 7.97 16.55 -5.77
C GLY A 35 8.73 15.48 -6.54
N ASP A 36 8.18 15.06 -7.67
CA ASP A 36 8.63 13.92 -8.49
C ASP A 36 8.62 12.57 -7.76
N ALA A 37 7.97 12.51 -6.58
CA ALA A 37 7.62 11.28 -5.92
C ALA A 37 6.36 10.72 -6.60
N HIS A 38 6.52 9.56 -7.23
CA HIS A 38 5.43 8.76 -7.75
C HIS A 38 5.08 7.68 -6.73
N CYS A 39 3.84 7.18 -6.73
CA CYS A 39 3.40 6.06 -5.89
C CYS A 39 4.37 4.87 -5.91
N CYS A 40 5.13 4.72 -6.99
CA CYS A 40 6.04 3.62 -7.28
C CYS A 40 7.54 3.99 -7.24
N SER A 41 7.93 5.26 -7.31
CA SER A 41 9.29 5.66 -6.97
C SER A 41 9.35 6.99 -6.23
N PHE A 42 9.91 6.82 -5.05
CA PHE A 42 10.15 7.81 -4.03
C PHE A 42 11.46 8.53 -4.31
N SER A 43 11.71 8.93 -5.56
CA SER A 43 12.98 9.48 -6.07
C SER A 43 13.58 10.58 -5.16
N ARG A 44 12.74 11.53 -4.70
CA ARG A 44 13.10 12.58 -3.74
C ARG A 44 13.59 12.03 -2.39
N TYR A 45 12.94 10.99 -1.88
CA TYR A 45 13.35 10.35 -0.62
C TYR A 45 14.56 9.44 -0.83
N LYS A 46 14.64 8.75 -1.97
CA LYS A 46 15.82 7.99 -2.40
C LYS A 46 17.07 8.87 -2.36
N ALA A 47 17.00 10.12 -2.82
CA ALA A 47 18.13 11.06 -2.74
C ALA A 47 18.60 11.37 -1.29
N ARG A 48 17.77 11.13 -0.28
CA ARG A 48 18.12 11.32 1.14
C ARG A 48 18.74 10.07 1.79
N PHE A 49 18.60 8.91 1.17
CA PHE A 49 19.15 7.64 1.65
C PHE A 49 20.52 7.36 1.03
N LYS A 50 21.51 6.96 1.83
CA LYS A 50 22.90 6.75 1.37
C LYS A 50 23.15 5.35 0.84
N LEU A 51 22.38 4.37 1.31
CA LEU A 51 22.60 2.93 1.15
C LEU A 51 21.43 2.25 0.44
N ILE A 52 20.17 2.55 0.80
CA ILE A 52 18.99 1.80 0.30
C ILE A 52 18.42 2.34 -1.02
N ALA A 53 18.85 3.50 -1.48
CA ALA A 53 18.30 4.19 -2.65
C ALA A 53 18.90 3.80 -4.02
N LYS A 54 19.84 2.85 -4.04
CA LYS A 54 20.65 2.57 -5.25
C LYS A 54 19.94 1.70 -6.28
N SER A 55 18.80 1.09 -5.94
CA SER A 55 18.04 0.24 -6.84
C SER A 55 17.17 1.07 -7.81
N GLN A 56 17.36 0.82 -9.10
CA GLN A 56 16.59 1.42 -10.21
C GLN A 56 15.24 0.73 -10.47
N PHE A 57 14.75 -0.10 -9.54
CA PHE A 57 13.44 -0.71 -9.64
C PHE A 57 12.40 0.03 -8.79
N GLN A 58 11.15 -0.29 -9.08
CA GLN A 58 9.95 0.23 -8.46
C GLN A 58 9.12 -0.94 -7.97
N GLU A 59 8.69 -0.89 -6.71
CA GLU A 59 7.82 -1.90 -6.12
C GLU A 59 6.41 -1.31 -6.02
N LEU A 60 5.48 -1.96 -6.72
CA LEU A 60 4.06 -1.62 -6.77
C LEU A 60 3.28 -2.64 -5.94
N PRO A 61 2.88 -2.33 -4.71
CA PRO A 61 2.05 -3.24 -3.93
C PRO A 61 0.67 -3.37 -4.58
N LEU A 62 0.14 -4.58 -4.55
CA LEU A 62 -1.13 -4.95 -5.15
C LEU A 62 -2.13 -5.34 -4.06
N LEU A 63 -3.42 -5.09 -4.32
CA LEU A 63 -4.47 -5.70 -3.50
C LEU A 63 -4.57 -7.21 -3.80
N PRO A 64 -5.07 -8.02 -2.86
CA PRO A 64 -5.31 -9.45 -3.09
C PRO A 64 -6.11 -9.71 -4.37
N GLY A 65 -5.60 -10.56 -5.25
CA GLY A 65 -6.20 -10.89 -6.56
C GLY A 65 -5.98 -9.86 -7.68
N GLU A 66 -5.37 -8.70 -7.38
CA GLU A 66 -5.17 -7.66 -8.38
C GLU A 66 -4.18 -8.07 -9.48
N TYR A 67 -3.16 -8.86 -9.14
CA TYR A 67 -2.22 -9.39 -10.12
C TYR A 67 -2.95 -10.24 -11.18
N GLU A 68 -3.77 -11.18 -10.72
CA GLU A 68 -4.58 -12.05 -11.58
C GLU A 68 -5.55 -11.24 -12.43
N TYR A 69 -6.17 -10.20 -11.85
CA TYR A 69 -7.03 -9.27 -12.58
C TYR A 69 -6.27 -8.55 -13.71
N LEU A 70 -5.12 -7.94 -13.40
CA LEU A 70 -4.26 -7.27 -14.39
C LEU A 70 -3.79 -8.24 -15.49
N ASN A 71 -3.44 -9.48 -15.12
CA ASN A 71 -3.04 -10.53 -16.05
C ASN A 71 -4.19 -10.90 -17.00
N SER A 72 -5.40 -11.08 -16.47
CA SER A 72 -6.58 -11.47 -17.25
C SER A 72 -6.96 -10.44 -18.33
N ARG A 73 -6.60 -9.17 -18.11
CA ARG A 73 -6.84 -8.05 -19.03
C ARG A 73 -5.68 -7.80 -20.00
N GLY A 74 -4.58 -8.54 -19.89
CA GLY A 74 -3.35 -8.30 -20.66
C GLY A 74 -2.61 -7.02 -20.26
N TRP A 75 -2.93 -6.45 -19.09
CA TRP A 75 -2.38 -5.16 -18.65
C TRP A 75 -1.03 -5.27 -17.95
N LEU A 76 -0.52 -6.48 -17.70
CA LEU A 76 0.84 -6.65 -17.15
C LEU A 76 1.94 -6.16 -18.10
N ALA A 77 1.67 -6.12 -19.41
CA ALA A 77 2.64 -5.64 -20.40
C ALA A 77 3.10 -4.19 -20.16
N GLN A 78 2.29 -3.37 -19.49
CA GLN A 78 2.61 -1.97 -19.17
C GLN A 78 3.88 -1.83 -18.28
N PHE A 79 4.20 -2.87 -17.50
CA PHE A 79 5.28 -2.82 -16.52
C PHE A 79 6.67 -3.09 -17.13
N GLY A 80 6.74 -3.40 -18.43
CA GLY A 80 7.99 -3.64 -19.15
C GLY A 80 8.71 -4.91 -18.67
N ASP A 81 10.00 -4.78 -18.33
CA ASP A 81 10.73 -5.82 -17.61
C ASP A 81 10.33 -5.77 -16.13
N PHE A 82 9.60 -6.79 -15.68
CA PHE A 82 9.09 -6.87 -14.31
C PHE A 82 9.15 -8.30 -13.73
N ASP A 83 9.19 -8.38 -12.41
CA ASP A 83 8.98 -9.61 -11.64
C ASP A 83 7.73 -9.48 -10.76
N ARG A 84 7.01 -10.59 -10.54
CA ARG A 84 6.04 -10.70 -9.44
C ARG A 84 6.80 -11.08 -8.16
N LYS A 85 6.56 -10.38 -7.07
CA LYS A 85 7.12 -10.67 -5.76
C LYS A 85 5.99 -10.99 -4.79
N LEU A 86 5.99 -12.23 -4.29
CA LEU A 86 5.11 -12.68 -3.22
C LEU A 86 5.92 -12.75 -1.93
N THR A 87 5.56 -11.92 -0.96
CA THR A 87 6.18 -11.93 0.38
C THR A 87 5.20 -12.55 1.36
N GLU A 88 5.62 -13.62 2.01
CA GLU A 88 4.85 -14.27 3.06
C GLU A 88 5.24 -13.67 4.42
N TYR A 89 4.25 -13.21 5.18
CA TYR A 89 4.42 -12.64 6.51
C TYR A 89 3.65 -13.49 7.54
N PRO A 90 4.36 -14.20 8.45
CA PRO A 90 3.72 -15.10 9.38
C PRO A 90 2.89 -14.33 10.41
N LEU A 91 1.67 -14.82 10.62
CA LEU A 91 0.79 -14.44 11.72
C LEU A 91 0.76 -15.60 12.74
N GLU A 92 0.26 -15.34 13.95
CA GLU A 92 0.10 -16.38 14.98
C GLU A 92 -0.80 -17.52 14.48
N HIS A 93 -1.80 -17.18 13.65
CA HIS A 93 -2.82 -18.11 13.14
C HIS A 93 -2.99 -18.04 11.61
N GLY A 94 -1.89 -18.06 10.88
CA GLY A 94 -1.92 -18.15 9.42
C GLY A 94 -0.77 -17.43 8.74
N MET A 95 -0.92 -17.18 7.45
CA MET A 95 0.08 -16.48 6.64
C MET A 95 -0.59 -15.37 5.85
N MET A 96 -0.09 -14.14 5.99
CA MET A 96 -0.46 -13.03 5.11
C MET A 96 0.47 -13.08 3.88
N ARG A 97 -0.08 -12.82 2.68
CA ARG A 97 0.68 -12.80 1.43
C ARG A 97 0.62 -11.42 0.81
N ILE A 98 1.74 -10.71 0.82
CA ILE A 98 1.87 -9.39 0.20
C ILE A 98 2.33 -9.59 -1.24
N ASP A 99 1.51 -9.17 -2.19
CA ASP A 99 1.79 -9.24 -3.61
C ASP A 99 2.27 -7.87 -4.13
N SER A 100 3.32 -7.90 -4.95
CA SER A 100 3.91 -6.72 -5.54
C SER A 100 4.41 -6.99 -6.95
N ILE A 101 4.38 -5.96 -7.80
CA ILE A 101 5.12 -5.93 -9.06
C ILE A 101 6.42 -5.16 -8.87
N ILE A 102 7.55 -5.78 -9.21
CA ILE A 102 8.87 -5.14 -9.26
C ILE A 102 9.15 -4.75 -10.71
N SER A 103 8.91 -3.49 -11.07
CA SER A 103 9.15 -2.98 -12.42
C SER A 103 10.51 -2.28 -12.53
N ARG A 104 11.22 -2.51 -13.63
CA ARG A 104 12.46 -1.81 -14.00
C ARG A 104 12.21 -0.67 -14.99
N ARG A 105 10.95 -0.34 -15.28
CA ARG A 105 10.59 0.80 -16.13
C ARG A 105 11.07 2.10 -15.46
N PRO A 106 11.69 3.03 -16.20
CA PRO A 106 12.08 4.33 -15.64
C PRO A 106 10.85 5.22 -15.38
N ASN A 107 10.95 6.15 -14.42
CA ASN A 107 9.89 7.11 -14.07
C ASN A 107 8.63 6.42 -13.54
N CYS A 108 7.43 6.58 -14.11
CA CYS A 108 6.26 5.85 -13.61
C CYS A 108 6.28 4.39 -14.11
N ALA A 109 6.15 3.42 -13.19
CA ALA A 109 6.08 2.00 -13.54
C ALA A 109 4.77 1.59 -14.23
N CYS A 110 3.70 2.39 -14.12
CA CYS A 110 2.39 2.08 -14.68
C CYS A 110 1.92 3.16 -15.66
N ASP A 111 1.05 2.75 -16.58
CA ASP A 111 0.29 3.67 -17.42
C ASP A 111 -0.94 4.17 -16.65
N HIS A 112 -1.38 5.39 -16.91
CA HIS A 112 -2.43 6.05 -16.13
C HIS A 112 -3.71 5.21 -16.08
N ASP A 113 -4.21 4.76 -17.23
CA ASP A 113 -5.51 4.08 -17.32
C ASP A 113 -5.52 2.69 -16.64
N THR A 114 -4.36 2.05 -16.55
CA THR A 114 -4.22 0.66 -16.07
C THR A 114 -3.39 0.55 -14.79
N ARG A 115 -3.17 1.66 -14.08
CA ARG A 115 -2.42 1.68 -12.82
C ARG A 115 -3.09 0.87 -11.72
N PRO A 116 -2.30 0.23 -10.83
CA PRO A 116 -2.84 -0.48 -9.67
C PRO A 116 -3.66 0.40 -8.74
N THR A 117 -4.53 -0.23 -7.96
CA THR A 117 -5.45 0.41 -7.02
C THR A 117 -4.73 1.34 -6.05
N VAL A 118 -3.56 0.92 -5.52
CA VAL A 118 -2.75 1.77 -4.62
C VAL A 118 -2.31 3.08 -5.28
N CYS A 119 -2.01 3.05 -6.59
CA CYS A 119 -1.64 4.25 -7.35
C CYS A 119 -2.85 5.12 -7.72
N ARG A 120 -4.07 4.57 -7.72
CA ARG A 120 -5.32 5.36 -7.80
C ARG A 120 -5.63 6.06 -6.49
N LEU A 121 -5.30 5.42 -5.37
CA LEU A 121 -5.53 5.98 -4.05
C LEU A 121 -4.49 7.06 -3.68
N TYR A 122 -3.23 6.94 -4.14
CA TYR A 122 -2.15 7.85 -3.75
C TYR A 122 -2.47 9.35 -3.98
N PRO A 123 -2.22 10.23 -2.98
CA PRO A 123 -1.54 9.98 -1.69
C PRO A 123 -2.47 9.57 -0.53
N LEU A 124 -3.74 9.28 -0.81
CA LEU A 124 -4.81 9.15 0.18
C LEU A 124 -5.14 7.69 0.48
N LEU A 125 -5.03 7.31 1.74
CA LEU A 125 -5.41 6.00 2.25
C LEU A 125 -6.82 6.09 2.84
N PRO A 126 -7.82 5.34 2.34
CA PRO A 126 -9.12 5.29 2.98
C PRO A 126 -9.02 4.59 4.34
N VAL A 127 -9.59 5.20 5.37
CA VAL A 127 -9.77 4.58 6.68
C VAL A 127 -11.18 4.00 6.74
N LEU A 128 -11.27 2.67 6.73
CA LEU A 128 -12.52 1.93 6.70
C LEU A 128 -12.78 1.28 8.07
N ASP A 129 -14.05 1.23 8.49
CA ASP A 129 -14.45 0.43 9.67
C ASP A 129 -14.61 -1.06 9.32
N LEU A 130 -14.96 -1.89 10.32
CA LEU A 130 -15.20 -3.33 10.16
C LEU A 130 -16.45 -3.67 9.34
N ASP A 131 -17.23 -2.68 8.91
CA ASP A 131 -18.35 -2.85 7.98
C ASP A 131 -17.99 -2.33 6.57
N GLY A 132 -16.73 -1.91 6.35
CA GLY A 132 -16.26 -1.36 5.08
C GLY A 132 -16.70 0.08 4.81
N ARG A 133 -17.19 0.81 5.84
CA ARG A 133 -17.60 2.21 5.69
C ARG A 133 -16.41 3.15 5.86
N LEU A 134 -16.33 4.16 5.01
CA LEU A 134 -15.32 5.22 5.12
C LEU A 134 -15.57 6.07 6.37
N THR A 135 -14.58 6.08 7.26
CA THR A 135 -14.59 6.87 8.51
C THR A 135 -13.54 7.98 8.53
N GLY A 136 -12.58 7.94 7.60
CA GLY A 136 -11.55 8.97 7.50
C GLY A 136 -10.61 8.75 6.32
N ILE A 137 -9.61 9.62 6.22
CA ILE A 137 -8.56 9.56 5.20
C ILE A 137 -7.23 9.77 5.92
N ASP A 138 -6.24 8.95 5.57
CA ASP A 138 -4.86 9.03 6.06
C ASP A 138 -3.88 9.19 4.87
N SER A 139 -2.61 9.45 5.13
CA SER A 139 -1.58 9.42 4.07
C SER A 139 -1.16 7.98 3.78
N ILE A 140 -1.00 7.62 2.52
CA ILE A 140 -0.50 6.28 2.15
C ILE A 140 0.95 6.12 2.64
N GLY A 141 1.89 6.93 2.17
CA GLY A 141 3.31 6.60 2.30
C GLY A 141 3.88 6.76 3.71
N ILE A 142 4.89 5.93 4.01
CA ILE A 142 5.65 5.98 5.27
C ILE A 142 6.59 7.19 5.32
N TYR A 143 7.02 7.70 4.16
CA TYR A 143 7.94 8.84 4.10
C TYR A 143 7.27 10.14 4.52
N GLU A 144 5.98 10.29 4.28
CA GLU A 144 5.15 11.37 4.81
C GLU A 144 5.15 11.37 6.34
N GLU A 145 5.26 10.20 7.00
CA GLU A 145 5.44 10.13 8.46
C GLU A 145 6.85 10.62 8.87
N ILE A 146 7.88 10.32 8.09
CA ILE A 146 9.25 10.84 8.31
C ILE A 146 9.27 12.37 8.16
N GLU A 147 8.57 12.92 7.17
CA GLU A 147 8.42 14.37 6.97
C GLU A 147 7.78 15.04 8.19
N LYS A 148 6.68 14.48 8.71
CA LYS A 148 6.03 14.96 9.94
C LYS A 148 7.00 14.94 11.12
N LEU A 149 7.76 13.86 11.30
CA LEU A 149 8.74 13.76 12.40
C LEU A 149 9.90 14.75 12.29
N GLU A 150 10.23 15.20 11.08
CA GLU A 150 11.28 16.19 10.81
C GLU A 150 10.73 17.62 10.71
N ASN A 151 9.41 17.82 10.88
CA ASN A 151 8.73 19.09 10.66
C ASN A 151 9.05 19.68 9.26
N LEU A 152 9.06 18.82 8.25
CA LEU A 152 9.30 19.22 6.86
C LEU A 152 7.99 19.56 6.17
N GLU A 153 8.08 20.42 5.17
CA GLU A 153 6.96 20.57 4.25
C GLU A 153 6.68 19.26 3.50
N PRO A 154 5.41 18.83 3.40
CA PRO A 154 5.06 17.65 2.63
C PRO A 154 5.57 17.72 1.20
N ALA A 155 6.18 16.63 0.72
CA ALA A 155 6.54 16.50 -0.68
C ALA A 155 5.31 16.53 -1.58
N CYS A 156 4.26 15.83 -1.17
CA CYS A 156 2.96 15.81 -1.83
C CYS A 156 2.08 16.97 -1.39
N LYS A 157 1.83 17.90 -2.32
CA LYS A 157 0.96 19.06 -2.08
C LYS A 157 -0.53 18.72 -2.22
N ILE A 158 -0.87 17.48 -2.55
CA ILE A 158 -2.24 16.98 -2.58
C ILE A 158 -2.61 16.52 -1.18
N ALA A 159 -3.28 17.39 -0.42
CA ALA A 159 -3.70 17.10 0.97
C ALA A 159 -5.20 16.77 1.11
N SER A 160 -5.99 16.94 0.05
CA SER A 160 -7.43 16.69 0.06
C SER A 160 -7.94 16.28 -1.32
N VAL A 161 -9.09 15.58 -1.34
CA VAL A 161 -9.84 15.31 -2.57
C VAL A 161 -10.72 16.53 -2.87
N PRO A 162 -10.64 17.13 -4.08
CA PRO A 162 -11.60 18.13 -4.52
C PRO A 162 -13.02 17.58 -4.41
N PHE A 163 -13.98 18.43 -4.05
CA PHE A 163 -15.37 18.01 -3.89
C PHE A 163 -15.91 17.24 -5.11
N LEU A 164 -15.54 17.67 -6.33
CA LEU A 164 -15.95 17.03 -7.59
C LEU A 164 -15.39 15.62 -7.79
N GLU A 165 -14.38 15.25 -7.02
CA GLU A 165 -13.61 14.00 -7.14
C GLU A 165 -13.87 13.08 -5.94
N LEU A 166 -14.56 13.60 -4.91
CA LEU A 166 -14.92 12.85 -3.71
C LEU A 166 -15.75 11.61 -4.05
N GLN A 167 -16.66 11.71 -5.01
CA GLN A 167 -17.47 10.57 -5.42
C GLN A 167 -16.61 9.42 -5.97
N LYS A 168 -15.55 9.72 -6.72
CA LYS A 168 -14.63 8.70 -7.24
C LYS A 168 -13.86 8.03 -6.10
N PHE A 169 -13.43 8.80 -5.10
CA PHE A 169 -12.79 8.25 -3.92
C PHE A 169 -13.73 7.36 -3.12
N LEU A 170 -14.99 7.76 -2.96
CA LEU A 170 -16.02 6.96 -2.30
C LEU A 170 -16.31 5.66 -3.05
N VAL A 171 -16.36 5.67 -4.39
CA VAL A 171 -16.55 4.48 -5.22
C VAL A 171 -15.43 3.47 -4.98
N ILE A 172 -14.16 3.89 -5.10
CA ILE A 172 -13.02 2.98 -4.88
C ILE A 172 -13.00 2.47 -3.43
N SER A 173 -13.23 3.36 -2.46
CA SER A 173 -13.25 3.00 -1.03
C SER A 173 -14.35 2.00 -0.70
N SER A 174 -15.55 2.21 -1.24
CA SER A 174 -16.68 1.30 -1.08
C SER A 174 -16.44 -0.03 -1.79
N ALA A 175 -15.80 -0.02 -2.96
CA ALA A 175 -15.48 -1.24 -3.69
C ALA A 175 -14.54 -2.13 -2.87
N ILE A 176 -13.48 -1.54 -2.28
CA ILE A 176 -12.57 -2.21 -1.35
C ILE A 176 -13.32 -2.74 -0.12
N GLY A 177 -14.18 -1.93 0.49
CA GLY A 177 -14.92 -2.29 1.71
C GLY A 177 -15.90 -3.46 1.56
N ARG A 178 -16.27 -3.84 0.33
CA ARG A 178 -17.17 -4.99 0.08
C ARG A 178 -16.46 -6.34 0.16
N ASP A 179 -15.14 -6.38 -0.05
CA ASP A 179 -14.34 -7.60 0.08
C ASP A 179 -13.62 -7.63 1.44
N PRO A 180 -13.94 -8.60 2.32
CA PRO A 180 -13.32 -8.68 3.64
C PRO A 180 -11.80 -8.83 3.60
N THR A 181 -11.26 -9.51 2.58
CA THR A 181 -9.82 -9.70 2.43
C THR A 181 -9.15 -8.40 2.00
N MET A 182 -9.64 -7.68 1.00
CA MET A 182 -9.11 -6.36 0.64
C MET A 182 -9.22 -5.35 1.80
N LEU A 183 -10.36 -5.34 2.50
CA LEU A 183 -10.58 -4.49 3.66
C LEU A 183 -9.59 -4.79 4.80
N PHE A 184 -9.30 -6.08 5.05
CA PHE A 184 -8.25 -6.49 5.97
C PHE A 184 -6.88 -5.97 5.53
N TYR A 185 -6.52 -6.08 4.24
CA TYR A 185 -5.21 -5.63 3.76
C TYR A 185 -5.01 -4.11 3.89
N ILE A 186 -6.04 -3.29 3.63
CA ILE A 186 -5.96 -1.84 3.89
C ILE A 186 -5.78 -1.56 5.39
N SER A 187 -6.52 -2.28 6.24
CA SER A 187 -6.42 -2.15 7.69
C SER A 187 -5.05 -2.60 8.21
N ALA A 188 -4.54 -3.71 7.70
CA ALA A 188 -3.22 -4.26 8.02
C ALA A 188 -2.09 -3.33 7.60
N TYR A 189 -2.19 -2.71 6.42
CA TYR A 189 -1.24 -1.70 5.96
C TYR A 189 -1.17 -0.53 6.94
N ARG A 190 -2.34 -0.02 7.38
CA ARG A 190 -2.41 1.06 8.36
C ARG A 190 -1.77 0.66 9.69
N THR A 191 -2.07 -0.54 10.21
CA THR A 191 -1.43 -1.08 11.42
C THR A 191 0.09 -1.17 11.27
N ALA A 192 0.60 -1.64 10.13
CA ALA A 192 2.02 -1.72 9.85
C ALA A 192 2.67 -0.33 9.75
N LYS A 193 1.99 0.65 9.12
CA LYS A 193 2.46 2.04 9.05
C LYS A 193 2.56 2.68 10.44
N GLU A 194 1.52 2.51 11.26
CA GLU A 194 1.49 3.00 12.65
C GLU A 194 2.58 2.35 13.50
N HIS A 195 2.82 1.05 13.32
CA HIS A 195 3.94 0.33 13.95
C HIS A 195 5.27 0.97 13.59
N VAL A 196 5.58 1.09 12.29
CA VAL A 196 6.84 1.66 11.82
C VAL A 196 7.02 3.11 12.31
N ARG A 197 5.96 3.93 12.29
CA ARG A 197 5.99 5.29 12.85
C ARG A 197 6.38 5.28 14.33
N SER A 198 5.76 4.44 15.15
CA SER A 198 6.07 4.35 16.58
C SER A 198 7.52 3.91 16.84
N ARG A 199 8.05 2.99 16.01
CA ARG A 199 9.44 2.53 16.08
C ARG A 199 10.43 3.66 15.73
N LEU A 200 10.10 4.48 14.74
CA LEU A 200 10.89 5.65 14.37
C LEU A 200 10.89 6.72 15.46
N GLU A 201 9.73 7.01 16.05
CA GLU A 201 9.59 7.94 17.18
C GLU A 201 10.45 7.51 18.37
N ALA A 202 10.37 6.23 18.74
CA ALA A 202 11.17 5.66 19.81
C ALA A 202 12.68 5.67 19.49
N ALA A 203 13.06 5.43 18.24
CA ALA A 203 14.47 5.50 17.83
C ALA A 203 15.00 6.95 17.86
N LYS A 204 14.17 7.91 17.45
CA LYS A 204 14.51 9.34 17.43
C LYS A 204 14.66 9.94 18.83
N SER A 205 13.93 9.46 19.82
CA SER A 205 14.09 9.93 21.20
C SER A 205 15.42 9.51 21.85
N ILE A 206 16.04 8.44 21.34
CA ILE A 206 17.29 7.88 21.90
C ILE A 206 18.52 8.30 21.08
N ARG A 207 18.37 8.47 19.76
CA ARG A 207 19.48 8.73 18.84
C ARG A 207 19.39 10.12 18.24
N SER A 208 20.48 10.88 18.32
CA SER A 208 20.63 12.12 17.57
C SER A 208 20.86 11.83 16.07
N GLY A 209 20.20 12.60 15.21
CA GLY A 209 20.26 12.47 13.76
C GLY A 209 18.94 12.80 13.09
N ASP A 210 18.94 12.96 11.77
CA ASP A 210 17.72 13.14 10.99
C ASP A 210 16.96 11.80 10.85
N SER A 211 15.63 11.87 10.82
CA SER A 211 14.75 10.69 10.76
C SER A 211 15.01 9.81 9.52
N PHE A 212 15.52 10.35 8.40
CA PHE A 212 15.84 9.54 7.22
C PHE A 212 17.04 8.63 7.51
N SER A 213 18.10 9.18 8.11
CA SER A 213 19.25 8.39 8.56
C SER A 213 18.84 7.33 9.58
N ILE A 214 17.97 7.67 10.54
CA ILE A 214 17.48 6.73 11.55
C ILE A 214 16.69 5.60 10.89
N PHE A 215 15.79 5.94 9.96
CA PHE A 215 15.01 4.97 9.18
C PHE A 215 15.92 4.01 8.42
N GLU A 216 16.88 4.53 7.65
CA GLU A 216 17.80 3.72 6.84
C GLU A 216 18.59 2.74 7.71
N TRP A 217 19.12 3.20 8.85
CA TRP A 217 19.85 2.33 9.77
C TRP A 217 18.96 1.30 10.47
N ALA A 218 17.73 1.66 10.81
CA ALA A 218 16.78 0.74 11.42
C ALA A 218 16.35 -0.35 10.43
N LEU A 219 16.11 0.02 9.17
CA LEU A 219 15.76 -0.92 8.11
C LEU A 219 16.91 -1.90 7.83
N LEU A 220 18.14 -1.40 7.65
CA LEU A 220 19.31 -2.23 7.35
C LEU A 220 19.70 -3.20 8.47
N ARG A 221 19.28 -2.93 9.71
CA ARG A 221 19.56 -3.77 10.88
C ARG A 221 18.38 -4.65 11.29
N ASP A 222 17.31 -4.66 10.49
CA ASP A 222 16.07 -5.37 10.81
C ASP A 222 15.51 -4.97 12.19
N ARG A 223 15.53 -3.66 12.48
CA ARG A 223 15.02 -3.06 13.73
C ARG A 223 13.87 -2.10 13.51
N LEU A 224 13.56 -1.79 12.25
CA LEU A 224 12.43 -0.94 11.88
C LEU A 224 11.11 -1.63 12.20
N ILE A 225 11.08 -2.95 12.06
CA ILE A 225 9.93 -3.79 12.36
C ILE A 225 10.29 -4.65 13.56
N ASP A 226 9.55 -4.48 14.66
CA ASP A 226 9.45 -5.55 15.66
C ASP A 226 8.47 -6.59 15.13
N HIS A 227 9.01 -7.69 14.59
CA HIS A 227 8.21 -8.72 13.91
C HIS A 227 7.24 -9.42 14.86
N SER A 228 7.60 -9.58 16.14
CA SER A 228 6.73 -10.23 17.13
C SER A 228 5.54 -9.34 17.47
N ASP A 229 5.79 -8.06 17.78
CA ASP A 229 4.71 -7.11 18.09
C ASP A 229 3.80 -6.89 16.87
N LEU A 230 4.38 -6.70 15.67
CA LEU A 230 3.59 -6.52 14.47
C LEU A 230 2.78 -7.77 14.11
N ALA A 231 3.36 -8.96 14.19
CA ALA A 231 2.64 -10.20 13.94
C ALA A 231 1.47 -10.38 14.91
N SER A 232 1.66 -10.07 16.20
CA SER A 232 0.59 -10.16 17.19
C SER A 232 -0.57 -9.20 16.88
N ARG A 233 -0.27 -7.93 16.58
CA ARG A 233 -1.28 -6.94 16.20
C ARG A 233 -2.06 -7.33 14.94
N LEU A 234 -1.36 -7.82 13.92
CA LEU A 234 -1.98 -8.27 12.68
C LEU A 234 -2.79 -9.56 12.89
N SER A 235 -2.39 -10.41 13.82
CA SER A 235 -3.15 -11.62 14.21
C SER A 235 -4.45 -11.24 14.90
N SER A 236 -4.42 -10.34 15.89
CA SER A 236 -5.65 -9.84 16.53
C SER A 236 -6.59 -9.15 15.54
N LEU A 237 -6.04 -8.43 14.56
CA LEU A 237 -6.84 -7.85 13.47
C LEU A 237 -7.48 -8.96 12.62
N ALA A 238 -6.71 -9.98 12.22
CA ALA A 238 -7.23 -11.09 11.43
C ALA A 238 -8.31 -11.88 12.18
N GLU A 239 -8.15 -12.11 13.48
CA GLU A 239 -9.17 -12.73 14.34
C GLU A 239 -10.46 -11.91 14.37
N THR A 240 -10.36 -10.59 14.44
CA THR A 240 -11.52 -9.70 14.38
C THR A 240 -12.26 -9.84 13.06
N PHE A 241 -11.54 -9.91 11.94
CA PHE A 241 -12.13 -10.14 10.62
C PHE A 241 -12.74 -11.54 10.49
N GLN A 242 -12.05 -12.57 10.99
CA GLN A 242 -12.54 -13.94 11.00
C GLN A 242 -13.84 -14.06 11.79
N ALA A 243 -13.92 -13.42 12.97
CA ALA A 243 -15.12 -13.40 13.79
C ALA A 243 -16.28 -12.65 13.11
N ARG A 244 -15.98 -11.57 12.37
CA ARG A 244 -16.99 -10.73 11.70
C ARG A 244 -17.54 -11.33 10.41
N TYR A 245 -16.68 -11.95 9.61
CA TYR A 245 -16.95 -12.35 8.22
C TYR A 245 -16.95 -13.86 7.99
N GLY A 246 -16.44 -14.66 8.93
CA GLY A 246 -16.39 -16.12 8.81
C GLY A 246 -15.68 -16.55 7.53
N ASP A 247 -16.30 -17.47 6.78
CA ASP A 247 -15.75 -18.06 5.56
C ASP A 247 -15.54 -17.06 4.41
N ARG A 248 -16.12 -15.85 4.51
CA ARG A 248 -15.90 -14.79 3.51
C ARG A 248 -14.54 -14.10 3.66
N PHE A 249 -13.84 -14.31 4.77
CA PHE A 249 -12.50 -13.79 4.99
C PHE A 249 -11.49 -14.92 4.88
N THR A 250 -10.43 -14.69 4.10
CA THR A 250 -9.33 -15.66 3.94
C THR A 250 -7.97 -14.96 3.98
N LEU A 251 -7.03 -15.55 4.71
CA LEU A 251 -5.63 -15.15 4.72
C LEU A 251 -4.86 -15.90 3.62
N GLY A 252 -3.97 -15.19 2.92
CA GLY A 252 -3.01 -15.80 2.01
C GLY A 252 -3.58 -16.34 0.69
N ALA A 253 -4.76 -15.87 0.26
CA ALA A 253 -5.22 -16.01 -1.12
C ALA A 253 -4.21 -15.31 -2.06
#